data_AF-A0A1H9FEC5-F1
#
_entry.id   AF-A0A1H9FEC5-F1
#
_cell.length_a   1.000
_cell.length_b   1.000
_cell.length_c   1.000
_cell.angle_alpha   90.00
_cell.angle_beta   90.00
_cell.angle_gamma   90.00
#
_symmetry.space_group_name_H-M   'P 1'
#
loop_
_entity.id
_entity.type
_entity.pdbx_description
1 polymer ?
#
loop_
_entity_poly.entity_id
_entity_poly.type
_entity_poly.pdbx_seq_one_letter_code
_entity_poly.pdbx_strand_id
1 'polypeptide(L)'
;MASKHRLIKWYKDKQGLVSYSKENRGGPHSYDSAGAMFSALIYADYLPQHSWIGDLSLLLHLEGSLLHCIDYREVRRGDIFISTDPDQPQIGYTGVVIDRHRMIYCSEEYDGIVISKFRSWPEQELYWYRLAEPVRKQESFLEKLEQWLNRYNRRRALQAVNTLDLSRRLNQLYRDINHRKVTD
;
A
#
# COMPACT_ATOMS: atom_id res chain seq x y z
N MET A 1 -13.61 9.61 3.58
CA MET A 1 -14.06 8.23 3.30
C MET A 1 -13.24 7.73 2.13
N ALA A 2 -12.80 6.47 2.16
CA ALA A 2 -11.86 6.00 1.16
C ALA A 2 -12.42 6.06 -0.27
N SER A 3 -11.56 6.41 -1.23
CA SER A 3 -12.02 6.73 -2.58
C SER A 3 -10.98 6.45 -3.65
N LYS A 4 -11.29 5.51 -4.55
CA LYS A 4 -10.53 5.23 -5.77
C LYS A 4 -10.39 6.49 -6.65
N HIS A 5 -11.38 7.37 -6.64
CA HIS A 5 -11.30 8.65 -7.34
C HIS A 5 -10.23 9.56 -6.73
N ARG A 6 -10.19 9.70 -5.39
CA ARG A 6 -9.16 10.50 -4.69
C ARG A 6 -7.77 9.91 -4.90
N LEU A 7 -7.65 8.58 -4.89
CA LEU A 7 -6.39 7.87 -5.17
C LEU A 7 -5.82 8.28 -6.53
N ILE A 8 -6.63 8.19 -7.59
CA ILE A 8 -6.20 8.60 -8.93
C ILE A 8 -5.99 10.11 -9.03
N LYS A 9 -6.82 10.91 -8.35
CA LYS A 9 -6.68 12.36 -8.31
C LYS A 9 -5.32 12.76 -7.74
N TRP A 10 -4.86 12.13 -6.66
CA TRP A 10 -3.56 12.41 -6.06
C TRP A 10 -2.42 12.27 -7.07
N TYR A 11 -2.39 11.15 -7.81
CA TYR A 11 -1.37 10.95 -8.85
C TYR A 11 -1.45 12.01 -9.94
N LYS A 12 -2.67 12.33 -10.41
CA LYS A 12 -2.86 13.36 -11.44
C LYS A 12 -2.45 14.77 -10.98
N ASP A 13 -2.75 15.12 -9.74
CA ASP A 13 -2.40 16.42 -9.16
C ASP A 13 -0.88 16.59 -9.03
N LYS A 14 -0.12 15.50 -8.95
CA LYS A 14 1.34 15.49 -8.81
C LYS A 14 2.07 15.23 -10.13
N GLN A 15 1.35 14.82 -11.18
CA GLN A 15 1.93 14.55 -12.49
C GLN A 15 2.64 15.80 -13.05
N GLY A 16 3.92 15.67 -13.38
CA GLY A 16 4.75 16.77 -13.88
C GLY A 16 5.17 17.81 -12.83
N LEU A 17 4.88 17.60 -11.55
CA LEU A 17 5.22 18.52 -10.45
C LEU A 17 6.18 17.91 -9.41
N VAL A 18 6.53 16.63 -9.55
CA VAL A 18 7.37 15.88 -8.61
C VAL A 18 8.39 15.05 -9.37
N SER A 19 9.54 14.81 -8.75
CA SER A 19 10.63 14.00 -9.31
C SER A 19 10.70 12.61 -8.67
N TYR A 20 11.52 11.73 -9.23
CA TYR A 20 11.78 10.41 -8.65
C TYR A 20 12.86 10.47 -7.56
N SER A 21 12.68 9.78 -6.44
CA SER A 21 13.75 9.53 -5.45
C SER A 21 13.41 8.39 -4.48
N LYS A 22 14.33 7.45 -4.29
CA LYS A 22 14.22 6.38 -3.27
C LYS A 22 14.60 6.88 -1.87
N GLU A 23 15.50 7.85 -1.79
CA GLU A 23 16.02 8.46 -0.57
C GLU A 23 14.96 9.36 0.06
N ASN A 24 14.30 10.17 -0.77
CA ASN A 24 13.27 11.12 -0.36
C ASN A 24 11.85 10.62 -0.70
N ARG A 25 11.60 9.31 -0.64
CA ARG A 25 10.35 8.67 -1.08
C ARG A 25 9.05 9.19 -0.45
N GLY A 26 9.14 9.85 0.70
CA GLY A 26 8.02 10.47 1.42
C GLY A 26 8.07 12.00 1.42
N GLY A 27 8.91 12.60 0.59
CA GLY A 27 9.13 14.04 0.53
C GLY A 27 7.96 14.82 -0.08
N PRO A 28 7.96 16.16 0.02
CA PRO A 28 6.90 16.99 -0.54
C PRO A 28 6.92 17.08 -2.08
N HIS A 29 8.09 16.83 -2.68
CA HIS A 29 8.38 17.07 -4.11
C HIS A 29 9.01 15.88 -4.83
N SER A 30 9.25 14.75 -4.14
CA SER A 30 9.84 13.58 -4.76
C SER A 30 9.35 12.29 -4.11
N TYR A 31 9.28 11.23 -4.91
CA TYR A 31 8.74 9.92 -4.51
C TYR A 31 9.42 8.81 -5.30
N ASP A 32 9.51 7.60 -4.76
CA ASP A 32 9.62 6.40 -5.59
C ASP A 32 8.22 5.81 -5.86
N SER A 33 8.13 4.69 -6.56
CA SER A 33 6.85 4.08 -6.92
C SER A 33 6.02 3.69 -5.69
N ALA A 34 6.65 3.07 -4.69
CA ALA A 34 6.01 2.68 -3.43
C ALA A 34 5.64 3.88 -2.56
N GLY A 35 6.54 4.85 -2.42
CA GLY A 35 6.30 6.08 -1.65
C GLY A 35 5.14 6.90 -2.21
N ALA A 36 5.04 6.97 -3.53
CA ALA A 36 3.88 7.55 -4.20
C ALA A 36 2.59 6.79 -3.88
N MET A 37 2.62 5.46 -3.88
CA MET A 37 1.44 4.65 -3.56
C MET A 37 0.98 4.83 -2.11
N PHE A 38 1.89 4.75 -1.12
CA PHE A 38 1.54 5.00 0.29
C PHE A 38 0.95 6.40 0.48
N SER A 39 1.57 7.42 -0.12
CA SER A 39 1.06 8.79 -0.07
C SER A 39 -0.34 8.93 -0.67
N ALA A 40 -0.58 8.28 -1.81
CA ALA A 40 -1.88 8.26 -2.46
C ALA A 40 -2.94 7.53 -1.62
N LEU A 41 -2.59 6.39 -1.01
CA LEU A 41 -3.47 5.62 -0.12
C LEU A 41 -3.86 6.40 1.14
N ILE A 42 -2.92 7.13 1.74
CA ILE A 42 -3.17 8.03 2.87
C ILE A 42 -4.10 9.17 2.45
N TYR A 43 -3.80 9.84 1.33
CA TYR A 43 -4.64 10.92 0.81
C TYR A 43 -6.06 10.45 0.48
N ALA A 44 -6.19 9.21 0.01
CA ALA A 44 -7.44 8.60 -0.37
C ALA A 44 -8.15 7.88 0.78
N ASP A 45 -7.73 8.07 2.05
CA ASP A 45 -8.28 7.48 3.27
C ASP A 45 -8.31 5.92 3.29
N TYR A 46 -7.47 5.25 2.50
CA TYR A 46 -7.28 3.80 2.57
C TYR A 46 -6.30 3.40 3.67
N LEU A 47 -5.39 4.30 4.02
CA LEU A 47 -4.50 4.19 5.18
C LEU A 47 -4.75 5.38 6.15
N PRO A 48 -4.55 5.19 7.45
CA PRO A 48 -4.62 6.29 8.42
C PRO A 48 -3.71 7.47 8.05
N GLN A 49 -4.11 8.68 8.42
CA GLN A 49 -3.23 9.84 8.37
C GLN A 49 -1.96 9.56 9.19
N HIS A 50 -0.81 10.03 8.70
CA HIS A 50 0.52 9.77 9.29
C HIS A 50 0.99 8.31 9.27
N SER A 51 0.38 7.45 8.45
CA SER A 51 0.93 6.11 8.20
C SER A 51 2.35 6.19 7.67
N TRP A 52 3.17 5.22 8.05
CA TRP A 52 4.54 5.10 7.57
C TRP A 52 4.58 4.91 6.04
N ILE A 53 5.50 5.60 5.38
CA ILE A 53 5.74 5.49 3.94
C ILE A 53 6.86 4.47 3.74
N GLY A 54 6.50 3.26 3.31
CA GLY A 54 7.43 2.16 3.11
C GLY A 54 7.94 2.00 1.68
N ASP A 55 8.65 0.89 1.47
CA ASP A 55 9.08 0.40 0.17
C ASP A 55 8.05 -0.60 -0.42
N LEU A 56 8.40 -1.19 -1.57
CA LEU A 56 7.54 -2.12 -2.27
C LEU A 56 7.31 -3.41 -1.45
N SER A 57 8.32 -3.87 -0.72
CA SER A 57 8.21 -5.01 0.19
C SER A 57 7.15 -4.77 1.27
N LEU A 58 7.12 -3.58 1.88
CA LEU A 58 6.07 -3.25 2.86
C LEU A 58 4.68 -3.20 2.21
N LEU A 59 4.58 -2.72 0.98
CA LEU A 59 3.29 -2.69 0.26
C LEU A 59 2.76 -4.10 0.03
N LEU A 60 3.62 -5.06 -0.33
CA LEU A 60 3.25 -6.48 -0.49
C LEU A 60 2.75 -7.12 0.81
N HIS A 61 3.21 -6.67 1.98
CA HIS A 61 2.67 -7.14 3.26
C HIS A 61 1.20 -6.74 3.49
N LEU A 62 0.64 -5.82 2.70
CA LEU A 62 -0.77 -5.46 2.74
C LEU A 62 -1.66 -6.44 1.96
N GLU A 63 -1.07 -7.42 1.26
CA GLU A 63 -1.80 -8.48 0.59
C GLU A 63 -2.65 -9.30 1.58
N GLY A 64 -3.87 -9.63 1.17
CA GLY A 64 -4.85 -10.35 1.98
C GLY A 64 -5.56 -9.49 3.03
N SER A 65 -5.13 -8.24 3.23
CA SER A 65 -5.80 -7.27 4.12
C SER A 65 -6.37 -6.10 3.33
N LEU A 66 -5.53 -5.16 2.90
CA LEU A 66 -5.95 -4.01 2.09
C LEU A 66 -5.88 -4.34 0.59
N LEU A 67 -4.89 -5.13 0.17
CA LEU A 67 -4.71 -5.53 -1.22
C LEU A 67 -5.27 -6.93 -1.44
N HIS A 68 -6.33 -7.06 -2.25
CA HIS A 68 -6.88 -8.34 -2.65
C HIS A 68 -6.48 -8.65 -4.08
N CYS A 69 -5.72 -9.72 -4.28
CA CYS A 69 -5.32 -10.16 -5.61
C CYS A 69 -6.56 -10.42 -6.49
N ILE A 70 -6.51 -9.99 -7.75
CA ILE A 70 -7.56 -10.16 -8.76
C ILE A 70 -6.96 -10.68 -10.07
N ASP A 71 -7.77 -11.32 -10.89
CA ASP A 71 -7.34 -11.71 -12.24
C ASP A 71 -7.26 -10.48 -13.15
N TYR A 72 -6.33 -10.49 -14.11
CA TYR A 72 -6.20 -9.41 -15.12
C TYR A 72 -7.52 -9.09 -15.82
N ARG A 73 -8.39 -10.09 -16.06
CA ARG A 73 -9.70 -9.93 -16.70
C ARG A 73 -10.68 -9.10 -15.87
N GLU A 74 -10.44 -8.99 -14.57
CA GLU A 74 -11.26 -8.21 -13.64
C GLU A 74 -10.76 -6.77 -13.47
N VAL A 75 -9.59 -6.45 -14.02
CA VAL A 75 -8.93 -5.15 -13.86
C VAL A 75 -9.83 -4.03 -14.33
N ARG A 76 -10.01 -3.05 -13.45
CA ARG A 76 -10.76 -1.82 -13.72
C ARG A 76 -10.05 -0.62 -13.12
N ARG A 77 -10.51 0.55 -13.55
CA ARG A 77 -10.05 1.85 -13.04
C ARG A 77 -10.06 1.86 -11.50
N GLY A 78 -8.91 2.20 -10.90
CA GLY A 78 -8.70 2.28 -9.47
C GLY A 78 -8.13 1.01 -8.82
N ASP A 79 -7.98 -0.08 -9.58
CA ASP A 79 -7.19 -1.22 -9.13
C ASP A 79 -5.68 -0.86 -9.17
N ILE A 80 -4.89 -1.55 -8.37
CA ILE A 80 -3.45 -1.35 -8.21
C ILE A 80 -2.71 -2.39 -9.03
N PHE A 81 -1.62 -2.00 -9.67
CA PHE A 81 -0.65 -2.94 -10.21
C PHE A 81 0.60 -2.95 -9.32
N ILE A 82 1.22 -4.12 -9.21
CA ILE A 82 2.58 -4.29 -8.69
C ILE A 82 3.34 -5.11 -9.73
N SER A 83 4.46 -4.58 -10.19
CA SER A 83 5.43 -5.30 -11.01
C SER A 83 6.68 -5.47 -10.19
N THR A 84 7.05 -6.71 -9.89
CA THR A 84 8.23 -7.04 -9.11
C THR A 84 8.68 -8.45 -9.47
N ASP A 85 9.97 -8.71 -9.31
CA ASP A 85 10.51 -10.07 -9.26
C ASP A 85 10.19 -10.66 -7.86
N PRO A 86 9.64 -11.88 -7.72
CA PRO A 86 9.36 -12.52 -6.44
C PRO A 86 10.61 -12.77 -5.62
N ASP A 87 11.75 -12.96 -6.28
CA ASP A 87 13.05 -13.15 -5.65
C ASP A 87 13.68 -11.79 -5.22
N GLN A 88 13.15 -10.67 -5.73
CA GLN A 88 13.57 -9.31 -5.40
C GLN A 88 12.37 -8.37 -5.15
N PRO A 89 11.53 -8.63 -4.13
CA PRO A 89 10.25 -7.95 -3.89
C PRO A 89 10.35 -6.43 -3.64
N GLN A 90 11.55 -5.95 -3.35
CA GLN A 90 11.87 -4.53 -3.17
C GLN A 90 12.14 -3.79 -4.49
N ILE A 91 12.35 -4.51 -5.59
CA ILE A 91 12.69 -3.96 -6.90
C ILE A 91 11.49 -4.08 -7.82
N GLY A 92 10.92 -2.93 -8.18
CA GLY A 92 9.77 -2.92 -9.03
C GLY A 92 9.02 -1.61 -9.03
N TYR A 93 7.81 -1.68 -9.54
CA TYR A 93 6.93 -0.55 -9.68
C TYR A 93 5.53 -0.88 -9.19
N THR A 94 4.88 0.15 -8.69
CA THR A 94 3.47 0.09 -8.33
C THR A 94 2.79 1.39 -8.70
N GLY A 95 1.50 1.30 -8.96
CA GLY A 95 0.68 2.44 -9.32
C GLY A 95 -0.76 2.02 -9.52
N VAL A 96 -1.52 2.88 -10.18
CA VAL A 96 -2.97 2.76 -10.26
C VAL A 96 -3.41 2.63 -11.70
N VAL A 97 -4.34 1.70 -11.94
CA VAL A 97 -5.02 1.55 -13.21
C VAL A 97 -5.95 2.73 -13.43
N ILE A 98 -5.76 3.48 -14.52
CA ILE A 98 -6.63 4.61 -14.86
C ILE A 98 -7.71 4.22 -15.88
N ASP A 99 -7.47 3.19 -16.70
CA ASP A 99 -8.44 2.53 -17.60
C ASP A 99 -7.88 1.19 -18.09
N ARG A 100 -8.62 0.51 -19.00
CA ARG A 100 -8.29 -0.85 -19.48
C ARG A 100 -6.92 -1.00 -20.14
N HIS A 101 -6.21 0.09 -20.43
CA HIS A 101 -4.93 0.01 -21.14
C HIS A 101 -3.83 0.84 -20.50
N ARG A 102 -4.13 1.63 -19.47
CA ARG A 102 -3.20 2.63 -18.94
C ARG A 102 -3.12 2.60 -17.42
N MET A 103 -1.90 2.84 -16.95
CA MET A 103 -1.55 2.94 -15.54
C MET A 103 -0.85 4.28 -15.27
N ILE A 104 -0.95 4.77 -14.03
CA ILE A 104 -0.23 5.94 -13.52
C ILE A 104 0.64 5.54 -12.33
N TYR A 105 1.91 5.94 -12.32
CA TYR A 105 2.91 5.54 -11.32
C TYR A 105 4.07 6.53 -11.31
N CYS A 106 4.91 6.47 -10.26
CA CYS A 106 6.18 7.19 -10.24
C CYS A 106 7.29 6.33 -10.86
N SER A 107 8.05 6.90 -11.79
CA SER A 107 9.06 6.21 -12.60
C SER A 107 10.42 6.87 -12.47
N GLU A 108 11.46 6.04 -12.32
CA GLU A 108 12.85 6.48 -12.38
C GLU A 108 13.23 6.94 -13.79
N GLU A 109 12.81 6.19 -14.82
CA GLU A 109 13.08 6.47 -16.24
C GLU A 109 12.55 7.85 -16.67
N TYR A 110 11.39 8.25 -16.17
CA TYR A 110 10.71 9.50 -16.53
C TYR A 110 10.86 10.60 -15.47
N ASP A 111 11.70 10.38 -14.45
CA ASP A 111 11.91 11.29 -13.31
C ASP A 111 10.61 11.87 -12.73
N GLY A 112 9.69 10.98 -12.32
CA GLY A 112 8.46 11.40 -11.66
C GLY A 112 7.22 10.62 -12.09
N ILE A 113 6.04 11.23 -11.89
CA ILE A 113 4.77 10.57 -12.16
C ILE A 113 4.44 10.59 -13.66
N VAL A 114 4.22 9.40 -14.23
CA VAL A 114 3.95 9.19 -15.65
C VAL A 114 2.72 8.31 -15.85
N ILE A 115 2.08 8.45 -17.01
CA ILE A 115 1.05 7.53 -17.50
C ILE A 115 1.66 6.67 -18.62
N SER A 116 1.64 5.35 -18.48
CA SER A 116 2.10 4.43 -19.52
C SER A 116 1.05 3.36 -19.85
N LYS A 117 1.25 2.66 -20.98
CA LYS A 117 0.37 1.59 -21.42
C LYS A 117 0.74 0.27 -20.74
N PHE A 118 -0.22 -0.64 -20.56
CA PHE A 118 0.07 -1.98 -20.03
C PHE A 118 1.05 -2.75 -20.92
N ARG A 119 0.83 -2.68 -22.24
CA ARG A 119 1.60 -3.44 -23.25
C ARG A 119 3.07 -3.02 -23.40
N SER A 120 3.49 -1.92 -22.78
CA SER A 120 4.92 -1.53 -22.78
C SER A 120 5.71 -2.24 -21.68
N TRP A 121 5.06 -3.02 -20.82
CA TRP A 121 5.71 -3.82 -19.80
C TRP A 121 5.87 -5.24 -20.33
N PRO A 122 7.04 -5.88 -20.15
CA PRO A 122 7.21 -7.29 -20.48
C PRO A 122 6.11 -8.11 -19.78
N GLU A 123 5.60 -9.16 -20.43
CA GLU A 123 4.47 -10.00 -19.97
C GLU A 123 4.78 -10.84 -18.69
N GLN A 124 5.77 -10.45 -17.88
CA GLN A 124 6.20 -11.09 -16.64
C GLN A 124 6.70 -9.98 -15.68
N GLU A 125 6.31 -9.81 -14.43
CA GLU A 125 5.22 -10.37 -13.61
C GLU A 125 4.40 -9.19 -13.10
N LEU A 126 3.15 -9.08 -13.57
CA LEU A 126 2.23 -8.04 -13.14
C LEU A 126 1.17 -8.66 -12.25
N TYR A 127 1.17 -8.23 -10.99
CA TYR A 127 0.17 -8.57 -10.01
C TYR A 127 -0.87 -7.47 -9.93
N TRP A 128 -2.15 -7.87 -9.95
CA TRP A 128 -3.27 -6.95 -9.94
C TRP A 128 -3.99 -7.05 -8.62
N TYR A 129 -4.24 -5.91 -7.99
CA TYR A 129 -4.88 -5.85 -6.69
C TYR A 129 -6.07 -4.91 -6.70
N ARG A 130 -7.13 -5.35 -6.05
CA ARG A 130 -8.25 -4.50 -5.68
C ARG A 130 -8.10 -4.08 -4.24
N LEU A 131 -8.20 -2.77 -4.00
CA LEU A 131 -8.29 -2.25 -2.65
C LEU A 131 -9.56 -2.77 -1.97
N ALA A 132 -9.42 -3.25 -0.73
CA ALA A 132 -10.53 -3.56 0.15
C ALA A 132 -11.52 -2.39 0.14
N GLU A 133 -12.80 -2.70 -0.06
CA GLU A 133 -13.81 -1.66 -0.05
C GLU A 133 -13.75 -0.91 1.29
N PRO A 134 -13.82 0.43 1.30
CA PRO A 134 -13.95 1.17 2.55
C PRO A 134 -15.16 0.63 3.28
N VAL A 135 -14.95 0.04 4.46
CA VAL A 135 -16.04 -0.46 5.28
C VAL A 135 -17.00 0.71 5.53
N ARG A 136 -18.16 0.70 4.87
CA ARG A 136 -19.28 1.58 5.22
C ARG A 136 -19.67 1.19 6.63
N LYS A 137 -19.31 2.02 7.62
CA LYS A 137 -19.68 1.97 9.04
C LYS A 137 -20.54 0.75 9.44
N GLN A 138 -19.90 -0.33 9.86
CA GLN A 138 -20.07 -1.01 11.15
C GLN A 138 -19.19 -2.28 11.16
N GLU A 139 -18.72 -2.63 12.36
CA GLU A 139 -17.60 -3.53 12.71
C GLU A 139 -16.24 -2.85 12.66
N SER A 140 -15.66 -2.67 13.85
CA SER A 140 -14.37 -2.02 14.00
C SER A 140 -13.30 -2.89 13.36
N PHE A 141 -12.44 -2.26 12.55
CA PHE A 141 -11.23 -2.89 12.02
C PHE A 141 -10.43 -3.57 13.13
N LEU A 142 -10.46 -3.01 14.35
CA LEU A 142 -9.83 -3.55 15.54
C LEU A 142 -10.42 -4.90 15.95
N GLU A 143 -11.74 -5.09 15.95
CA GLU A 143 -12.35 -6.41 16.23
C GLU A 143 -11.97 -7.46 15.18
N LYS A 144 -11.94 -7.08 13.90
CA LYS A 144 -11.52 -8.00 12.83
C LYS A 144 -10.03 -8.32 12.90
N LEU A 145 -9.20 -7.34 13.25
CA LEU A 145 -7.77 -7.51 13.46
C LEU A 145 -7.49 -8.37 14.68
N GLU A 146 -8.20 -8.16 15.79
CA GLU A 146 -8.11 -9.01 16.99
C GLU A 146 -8.57 -10.44 16.72
N GLN A 147 -9.67 -10.63 15.99
CA GLN A 147 -10.14 -11.96 15.58
C GLN A 147 -9.16 -12.63 14.60
N TRP A 148 -8.53 -11.86 13.71
CA TRP A 148 -7.50 -12.36 12.80
C TRP A 148 -6.22 -12.72 13.56
N LEU A 149 -5.74 -11.85 14.45
CA LEU A 149 -4.59 -12.11 15.32
C LEU A 149 -4.84 -13.32 16.21
N ASN A 150 -6.03 -13.48 16.77
CA ASN A 150 -6.39 -14.66 17.58
C ASN A 150 -6.41 -15.96 16.75
N ARG A 151 -6.84 -15.91 15.48
CA ARG A 151 -6.79 -17.07 14.56
C ARG A 151 -5.37 -17.37 14.08
N TYR A 152 -4.59 -16.34 13.78
CA TYR A 152 -3.19 -16.43 13.37
C TYR A 152 -2.32 -16.96 14.52
N ASN A 153 -2.52 -16.46 15.74
CA ASN A 153 -1.83 -16.90 16.95
C ASN A 153 -2.23 -18.32 17.36
N ARG A 154 -3.50 -18.76 17.16
CA ARG A 154 -3.89 -20.17 17.35
C ARG A 154 -3.17 -21.11 16.38
N ARG A 155 -2.97 -20.70 15.12
CA ARG A 155 -2.23 -21.49 14.12
C ARG A 155 -0.73 -21.55 14.42
N ARG A 156 -0.12 -20.47 14.94
CA ARG A 156 1.30 -20.45 15.35
C ARG A 156 1.58 -21.04 16.74
N ALA A 157 0.62 -21.01 17.66
CA ALA A 157 0.73 -21.69 18.96
C ALA A 157 0.85 -23.22 18.79
N LEU A 158 0.39 -23.76 17.65
CA LEU A 158 0.57 -25.16 17.26
C LEU A 158 1.96 -25.47 16.64
N GLN A 159 2.81 -24.46 16.42
CA GLN A 159 4.17 -24.62 15.84
C GLN A 159 5.32 -24.03 16.69
N ALA A 160 5.02 -23.45 17.85
CA ALA A 160 5.95 -23.07 18.93
C ALA A 160 7.11 -22.08 18.67
N VAL A 161 7.39 -21.32 19.75
CA VAL A 161 8.56 -20.48 20.10
C VAL A 161 8.85 -19.24 19.24
N ASN A 162 8.20 -18.11 19.59
CA ASN A 162 8.82 -16.85 20.08
C ASN A 162 7.77 -15.72 20.22
N THR A 163 6.58 -16.05 20.73
CA THR A 163 5.38 -15.16 20.73
C THR A 163 5.40 -14.08 21.81
N LEU A 164 6.26 -14.20 22.83
CA LEU A 164 6.37 -13.23 23.92
C LEU A 164 7.04 -11.91 23.50
N ASP A 165 7.97 -11.93 22.55
CA ASP A 165 8.72 -10.74 22.14
C ASP A 165 7.89 -9.80 21.24
N LEU A 166 7.15 -10.37 20.28
CA LEU A 166 6.20 -9.63 19.43
C LEU A 166 5.07 -9.00 20.23
N SER A 167 4.52 -9.73 21.20
CA SER A 167 3.45 -9.24 22.08
C SER A 167 3.93 -8.08 22.96
N ARG A 168 5.19 -8.11 23.42
CA ARG A 168 5.81 -7.01 24.17
C ARG A 168 6.06 -5.79 23.29
N ARG A 169 6.60 -5.98 22.08
CA ARG A 169 6.85 -4.88 21.12
C ARG A 169 5.56 -4.18 20.68
N LEU A 170 4.49 -4.93 20.42
CA LEU A 170 3.19 -4.35 20.04
C LEU A 170 2.54 -3.60 21.20
N ASN A 171 2.63 -4.13 22.43
CA ASN A 171 2.14 -3.41 23.62
C ASN A 171 2.97 -2.15 23.93
N GLN A 172 4.28 -2.16 23.66
CA GLN A 172 5.13 -0.98 23.79
C GLN A 172 4.71 0.10 22.78
N LEU A 173 4.54 -0.26 21.51
CA LEU A 173 4.04 0.63 20.44
C LEU A 173 2.67 1.23 20.80
N TYR A 174 1.76 0.43 21.35
CA TYR A 174 0.45 0.89 21.78
C TYR A 174 0.53 1.91 22.93
N ARG A 175 1.43 1.70 23.91
CA ARG A 175 1.66 2.67 25.00
C ARG A 175 2.27 3.96 24.49
N ASP A 176 3.24 3.86 23.58
CA ASP A 176 3.95 5.03 23.03
C ASP A 176 3.02 5.91 22.17
N ILE A 177 2.09 5.30 21.42
CA ILE A 177 1.08 6.00 20.64
C ILE A 177 0.07 6.72 21.54
N ASN A 178 -0.30 6.11 22.67
CA ASN A 178 -1.31 6.67 23.56
C ASN A 178 -0.75 7.67 24.58
N HIS A 179 0.52 7.56 24.99
CA HIS A 179 1.15 8.55 25.86
C HIS A 179 1.42 9.90 25.17
N ARG A 180 1.60 9.91 23.83
CA ARG A 180 1.75 11.17 23.06
C ARG A 180 0.44 11.97 22.88
N LYS A 181 -0.71 11.42 23.29
CA LYS A 181 -2.01 12.12 23.24
C LYS A 181 -2.39 12.83 24.54
N VAL A 182 -1.55 12.78 25.59
CA VAL A 182 -1.89 13.29 26.93
C VAL A 182 -1.03 14.50 27.34
N THR A 183 -0.15 15.00 26.47
CA THR A 183 0.73 16.13 26.78
C THR A 183 0.69 17.30 25.79
N ASP A 184 -0.41 17.45 25.04
CA ASP A 184 -0.74 18.69 24.30
C ASP A 184 -2.18 19.11 24.60
#